data_AF-A0A831XYD5-F1
#
_entry.id   AF-A0A831XYD5-F1
#
_cell.length_a   1.000
_cell.length_b   1.000
_cell.length_c   1.000
_cell.angle_alpha   90.00
_cell.angle_beta   90.00
_cell.angle_gamma   90.00
#
_symmetry.space_group_name_H-M   'P 1'
#
loop_
_entity.id
_entity.type
_entity.pdbx_description
1 polymer ?
#
loop_
_entity_poly.entity_id
_entity_poly.type
_entity_poly.pdbx_seq_one_letter_code
_entity_poly.pdbx_strand_id
1 'polypeptide(L)'
;MRRIRAKYSGGDLLVDGRKMPEGFTPIELLVAALAYGVGTKYADAGLGDYEVECSVEGDEVRCRGRCAGVEERCLVFKLLRGAVRFECA
;
A
#
# COMPACT_ATOMS: atom_id res chain seq x y z
N MET A 1 1.97 16.18 -15.43
CA MET A 1 1.01 15.06 -15.24
C MET A 1 1.71 13.75 -15.55
N ARG A 2 1.83 12.82 -14.60
CA ARG A 2 2.42 11.50 -14.83
C ARG A 2 1.30 10.50 -15.12
N ARG A 3 1.44 9.70 -16.18
CA ARG A 3 0.56 8.55 -16.46
C ARG A 3 1.30 7.27 -16.08
N ILE A 4 0.59 6.34 -15.46
CA ILE A 4 1.09 5.00 -15.11
C ILE A 4 0.22 4.02 -15.92
N ARG A 5 0.84 3.05 -16.60
CA ARG A 5 0.14 2.03 -17.39
C ARG A 5 0.34 0.66 -16.77
N ALA A 6 -0.75 -0.01 -16.43
CA ALA A 6 -0.73 -1.42 -16.00
C ALA A 6 -1.36 -2.32 -17.08
N LYS A 7 -0.82 -3.53 -17.26
CA LYS A 7 -1.38 -4.56 -18.15
C LYS A 7 -1.24 -5.93 -17.48
N TYR A 8 -2.32 -6.70 -17.48
CA TYR A 8 -2.28 -8.13 -17.21
C TYR A 8 -2.22 -8.90 -18.54
N SER A 9 -1.27 -9.82 -18.69
CA SER A 9 -1.06 -10.55 -19.93
C SER A 9 -0.43 -11.91 -19.65
N GLY A 10 -1.14 -12.99 -19.96
CA GLY A 10 -0.57 -14.35 -19.90
C GLY A 10 -0.07 -14.78 -18.52
N GLY A 11 -0.72 -14.33 -17.43
CA GLY A 11 -0.30 -14.64 -16.06
C GLY A 11 0.49 -13.52 -15.38
N ASP A 12 1.07 -12.61 -16.17
CA ASP A 12 1.97 -11.57 -15.67
C ASP A 12 1.29 -10.21 -15.53
N LEU A 13 1.58 -9.50 -14.43
CA LEU A 13 1.26 -8.09 -14.25
C LEU A 13 2.48 -7.22 -14.59
N LEU A 14 2.31 -6.29 -15.54
CA LEU A 14 3.31 -5.29 -15.89
C LEU A 14 2.85 -3.89 -15.50
N VAL A 15 3.73 -3.10 -14.89
CA VAL A 15 3.53 -1.67 -14.58
C VAL A 15 4.63 -0.85 -15.25
N ASP A 16 4.25 0.03 -16.17
CA ASP A 16 5.15 0.80 -17.04
C ASP A 16 6.19 -0.10 -17.74
N GLY A 17 5.75 -1.28 -18.21
CA GLY A 17 6.59 -2.27 -18.89
C GLY A 17 7.47 -3.12 -17.95
N ARG A 18 7.42 -2.90 -16.63
CA ARG A 18 8.17 -3.69 -15.65
C ARG A 18 7.29 -4.77 -15.05
N LYS A 19 7.77 -6.00 -15.02
CA LYS A 19 7.08 -7.13 -14.40
C LYS A 19 7.02 -6.94 -12.88
N MET A 20 5.84 -7.10 -12.30
CA MET A 20 5.63 -7.09 -10.85
C MET A 20 5.99 -8.47 -10.27
N PRO A 21 6.33 -8.55 -8.96
CA PRO A 21 6.56 -9.82 -8.29
C PRO A 21 5.37 -10.78 -8.45
N GLU A 22 5.66 -12.04 -8.77
CA GLU A 22 4.67 -13.10 -8.87
C GLU A 22 4.23 -13.58 -7.48
N GLY A 23 3.09 -14.28 -7.43
CA GLY A 23 2.62 -14.95 -6.21
C GLY A 23 1.82 -14.09 -5.24
N PHE A 24 1.73 -12.77 -5.47
CA PHE A 24 0.86 -11.89 -4.68
C PHE A 24 -0.54 -11.78 -5.30
N THR A 25 -1.55 -11.96 -4.46
CA THR A 25 -2.94 -11.66 -4.75
C THR A 25 -3.18 -10.15 -4.83
N PRO A 26 -4.28 -9.70 -5.46
CA PRO A 26 -4.61 -8.28 -5.54
C PRO A 26 -4.69 -7.58 -4.17
N ILE A 27 -5.15 -8.29 -3.13
CA ILE A 27 -5.26 -7.73 -1.79
C ILE A 27 -3.89 -7.59 -1.11
N GLU A 28 -2.99 -8.56 -1.29
CA GLU A 28 -1.62 -8.43 -0.77
C GLU A 28 -0.88 -7.29 -1.47
N LEU A 29 -1.12 -7.07 -2.76
CA LEU A 29 -0.58 -5.92 -3.49
C LEU A 29 -1.13 -4.58 -2.96
N LEU A 30 -2.40 -4.54 -2.52
CA LEU A 30 -2.98 -3.37 -1.87
C LEU A 30 -2.29 -3.07 -0.53
N VAL A 31 -2.10 -4.10 0.31
CA VAL A 31 -1.40 -3.99 1.59
C VAL A 31 0.05 -3.59 1.38
N ALA A 32 0.74 -4.17 0.41
CA ALA A 32 2.11 -3.81 0.05
C ALA A 32 2.22 -2.36 -0.42
N ALA A 33 1.27 -1.87 -1.23
CA ALA A 33 1.23 -0.48 -1.66
C ALA A 33 1.04 0.49 -0.47
N LEU A 34 0.19 0.13 0.50
CA LEU A 34 -0.01 0.89 1.73
C LEU A 34 1.26 0.92 2.58
N ALA A 35 1.86 -0.25 2.84
CA ALA A 35 3.11 -0.39 3.61
C ALA A 35 4.25 0.41 2.98
N TYR A 36 4.47 0.27 1.67
CA TYR A 36 5.48 1.00 0.94
C TYR A 36 5.22 2.51 0.95
N GLY A 37 3.97 2.90 0.70
CA GLY A 37 3.56 4.30 0.70
C GLY A 37 3.80 5.00 2.04
N VAL A 38 3.38 4.39 3.15
CA VAL A 38 3.56 4.96 4.49
C VAL A 38 5.02 4.84 4.93
N GLY A 39 5.66 3.69 4.70
CA GLY A 39 7.04 3.43 5.07
C GLY A 39 8.04 4.40 4.45
N THR A 40 7.83 4.81 3.19
CA THR A 40 8.66 5.88 2.60
C THR A 40 8.56 7.20 3.38
N LYS A 41 7.39 7.54 3.95
CA LYS A 41 7.22 8.75 4.77
C LYS A 41 7.83 8.62 6.16
N TYR A 42 7.84 7.42 6.71
CA TYR A 42 8.56 7.11 7.95
C TYR A 42 10.08 7.22 7.75
N ALA A 43 10.61 6.62 6.68
CA ALA A 43 12.02 6.73 6.31
C ALA A 43 12.44 8.19 6.06
N ASP A 44 11.66 8.95 5.28
CA ASP A 44 11.88 10.39 5.04
C ASP A 44 11.93 11.21 6.34
N ALA A 45 11.22 10.78 7.39
CA ALA A 45 11.13 11.46 8.68
C ALA A 45 12.12 10.93 9.73
N GLY A 46 12.96 9.94 9.40
CA GLY A 46 13.90 9.33 10.35
C GLY A 46 13.24 8.43 11.40
N LEU A 47 12.02 7.95 11.16
CA LEU A 47 11.26 7.09 12.09
C LEU A 47 11.54 5.59 11.92
N GLY A 48 12.42 5.25 10.97
CA GLY A 48 12.86 3.88 10.67
C GLY A 48 11.86 3.09 9.82
N ASP A 49 11.96 1.76 9.93
CA ASP A 49 11.15 0.82 9.16
C ASP A 49 9.68 0.89 9.56
N TYR A 50 8.81 0.48 8.65
CA TYR A 50 7.37 0.55 8.87
C TYR A 50 6.71 -0.78 8.54
N GLU A 51 5.88 -1.25 9.46
CA GLU A 51 5.10 -2.47 9.34
C GLU A 51 3.62 -2.13 9.50
N VAL A 52 2.78 -2.81 8.72
CA VAL A 52 1.33 -2.75 8.82
C VAL A 52 0.78 -4.16 8.75
N GLU A 53 -0.09 -4.48 9.67
CA GLU A 53 -0.85 -5.73 9.68
C GLU A 53 -2.25 -5.44 9.16
N CYS A 54 -2.75 -6.23 8.22
CA CYS A 54 -4.12 -6.06 7.73
C CYS A 54 -4.91 -7.37 7.79
N SER A 55 -6.14 -7.28 8.28
CA SER A 55 -7.15 -8.34 8.20
C SER A 55 -8.21 -8.00 7.17
N VAL A 56 -8.75 -9.05 6.53
CA VAL A 56 -9.79 -8.94 5.51
C VAL A 56 -10.98 -9.77 5.97
N GLU A 57 -12.10 -9.11 6.23
CA GLU A 57 -13.35 -9.72 6.69
C GLU A 57 -14.46 -9.37 5.69
N GLY A 58 -14.76 -10.29 4.78
CA GLY A 58 -15.70 -10.04 3.68
C GLY A 58 -15.19 -8.94 2.76
N ASP A 59 -15.91 -7.82 2.74
CA ASP A 59 -15.68 -6.62 1.96
C ASP A 59 -14.99 -5.49 2.77
N GLU A 60 -14.65 -5.73 4.04
CA GLU A 60 -13.90 -4.79 4.88
C GLU A 60 -12.41 -5.19 4.98
N VAL A 61 -11.52 -4.20 4.78
CA VAL A 61 -10.08 -4.32 5.03
C VAL A 61 -9.73 -3.46 6.23
N ARG A 62 -9.26 -4.08 7.32
CA ARG A 62 -8.81 -3.39 8.52
C ARG A 62 -7.29 -3.50 8.63
N CYS A 63 -6.60 -2.37 8.75
CA CYS A 63 -5.16 -2.32 8.86
C CYS A 63 -4.74 -1.66 10.18
N ARG A 64 -3.68 -2.15 10.80
CA ARG A 64 -3.07 -1.63 12.03
C ARG A 64 -1.59 -1.36 11.82
N GLY A 65 -1.13 -0.22 12.28
CA GLY A 65 0.29 0.10 12.30
C GLY A 65 0.56 1.33 13.16
N ARG A 66 1.85 1.62 13.33
CA ARG A 66 2.28 2.79 14.11
C ARG A 66 1.78 4.06 13.44
N CYS A 67 1.41 5.09 14.22
CA CYS A 67 1.03 6.39 13.69
C CYS A 67 1.95 7.50 14.21
N ALA A 68 2.39 8.39 13.32
CA ALA A 68 3.26 9.51 13.66
C ALA A 68 2.82 10.81 12.95
N GLY A 69 1.67 10.81 12.27
CA GLY A 69 1.15 11.90 11.46
C GLY A 69 1.82 12.02 10.08
N VAL A 70 2.90 11.29 9.81
CA VAL A 70 3.62 11.33 8.52
C VAL A 70 2.90 10.54 7.42
N GLU A 71 2.03 9.60 7.80
CA GLU A 71 1.13 8.85 6.92
C GLU A 71 0.24 9.79 6.08
N GLU A 72 -0.15 10.94 6.63
CA GLU A 72 -0.89 12.01 5.94
C GLU A 72 -0.10 12.70 4.83
N ARG A 73 1.18 12.40 4.68
CA ARG A 73 1.99 12.90 3.56
C ARG A 73 2.01 11.92 2.39
N CYS A 74 1.47 10.72 2.57
CA CYS A 74 1.39 9.70 1.53
C CYS A 74 0.08 9.81 0.73
N LEU A 75 0.19 9.96 -0.59
CA LEU A 75 -0.98 9.96 -1.47
C LEU A 75 -1.73 8.62 -1.45
N VAL A 76 -1.01 7.49 -1.42
CA VAL A 76 -1.63 6.15 -1.37
C VAL A 76 -2.46 6.01 -0.11
N PHE A 77 -1.92 6.40 1.05
CA PHE A 77 -2.66 6.40 2.31
C PHE A 77 -3.94 7.23 2.23
N LYS A 78 -3.87 8.46 1.69
CA LYS A 78 -5.05 9.32 1.50
C LYS A 78 -6.12 8.72 0.61
N LEU A 79 -5.73 8.09 -0.49
CA LEU A 79 -6.66 7.46 -1.43
C LEU A 79 -7.32 6.22 -0.81
N LEU A 80 -6.57 5.47 -0.01
CA LEU A 80 -7.05 4.23 0.60
C LEU A 80 -7.90 4.44 1.86
N ARG A 81 -7.91 5.63 2.47
CA ARG A 81 -8.74 5.93 3.65
C ARG A 81 -10.23 5.62 3.50
N GLY A 82 -10.77 5.72 2.28
CA GLY A 82 -12.17 5.38 1.99
C GLY A 82 -12.43 3.90 1.78
N ALA A 83 -11.38 3.09 1.60
CA ALA A 83 -11.46 1.67 1.27
C ALA A 83 -10.85 0.77 2.35
N VAL A 84 -9.97 1.32 3.20
CA VAL A 84 -9.24 0.60 4.25
C VAL A 84 -9.47 1.33 5.57
N ARG A 85 -9.96 0.60 6.56
CA ARG A 85 -10.07 1.09 7.93
C ARG A 85 -8.71 0.97 8.59
N PHE A 86 -8.04 2.10 8.77
CA PHE A 86 -6.70 2.14 9.34
C PHE A 86 -6.73 2.58 10.81
N GLU A 87 -6.15 1.80 11.70
CA GLU A 87 -6.10 2.04 13.14
C GLU A 87 -4.65 2.20 13.60
N CYS A 88 -4.44 3.14 14.53
CA CYS A 88 -3.15 3.37 15.15
C CYS A 88 -2.94 2.35 16.28
N ALA A 89 -1.81 1.64 16.23
CA ALA A 89 -1.36 0.70 17.25
C ALA A 89 -0.13 1.21 18.00
#